data_AF-A0A973QB62-F1
#
_entry.id   AF-A0A973QB62-F1
#
_cell.length_a   1.000
_cell.length_b   1.000
_cell.length_c   1.000
_cell.angle_alpha   90.00
_cell.angle_beta   90.00
_cell.angle_gamma   90.00
#
_symmetry.space_group_name_H-M   'P 1'
#
loop_
_entity.id
_entity.type
_entity.pdbx_description
1 polymer ?
#
loop_
_entity_poly.entity_id
_entity_poly.type
_entity_poly.pdbx_seq_one_letter_code
_entity_poly.pdbx_strand_id
1 'polypeptide(L)' 'MDRLARTVREQVALGRLLPLGGAGDAAWITESAAVAALRRAAGALPGVRL' A
#
# COMPACT_ATOMS: atom_id res chain seq x y z
N MET A 1 13.29 -23.78 6.04
CA MET A 1 12.83 -22.74 7.00
C MET A 1 12.54 -21.40 6.29
N ASP A 2 12.61 -21.36 4.96
CA ASP A 2 12.71 -20.13 4.15
C ASP A 2 11.35 -19.50 3.81
N ARG A 3 10.28 -20.29 3.85
CA ARG A 3 8.92 -19.83 3.56
C ARG A 3 8.45 -18.79 4.59
N LEU A 4 8.72 -19.03 5.87
CA LEU A 4 8.34 -18.12 6.94
C LEU A 4 9.10 -16.79 6.84
N ALA A 5 10.41 -16.85 6.61
CA ALA A 5 11.25 -15.66 6.44
C ALA A 5 10.83 -14.82 5.23
N ARG A 6 10.45 -15.46 4.12
CA ARG A 6 9.91 -14.78 2.93
C ARG A 6 8.56 -14.13 3.20
N THR A 7 7.62 -14.84 3.83
CA THR A 7 6.31 -14.28 4.17
C THR A 7 6.45 -13.11 5.13
N VAL A 8 7.30 -13.18 6.16
CA VAL A 8 7.53 -12.04 7.07
C VAL A 8 8.14 -10.87 6.31
N ARG A 9 9.08 -11.09 5.40
CA ARG A 9 9.66 -10.02 4.58
C ARG A 9 8.64 -9.38 3.65
N GLU A 10 7.76 -10.18 3.05
CA GLU A 10 6.63 -9.69 2.25
C GLU A 10 5.67 -8.87 3.13
N GLN A 11 5.28 -9.36 4.31
CA GLN A 11 4.41 -8.63 5.24
C GLN A 11 5.04 -7.32 5.74
N VAL A 12 6.34 -7.31 6.03
CA VAL A 12 7.06 -6.09 6.42
C VAL A 12 7.18 -5.12 5.24
N ALA A 13 7.35 -5.63 4.01
CA ALA A 13 7.38 -4.81 2.81
C ALA A 13 6.01 -4.20 2.46
N LEU A 14 4.91 -4.77 2.96
CA LEU A 14 3.58 -4.16 2.82
C LEU A 14 3.45 -2.85 3.61
N GLY A 15 4.27 -2.64 4.63
CA GLY A 15 4.24 -1.44 5.49
C GLY A 15 3.06 -1.45 6.46
N ARG A 16 2.59 -0.26 6.87
CA ARG A 16 1.44 -0.14 7.80
C ARG A 16 0.11 -0.41 7.08
N LEU A 17 -0.90 -0.85 7.83
CA LEU A 17 -2.30 -0.86 7.36
C LEU A 17 -2.92 0.52 7.57
N LEU A 18 -3.59 1.02 6.53
CA LEU A 18 -4.25 2.32 6.48
C LEU A 18 -5.75 2.12 6.25
N PRO A 19 -6.63 2.83 6.96
CA PRO A 19 -8.06 2.81 6.68
C PRO A 19 -8.33 3.50 5.33
N LEU A 20 -9.11 2.85 4.46
CA LEU A 20 -9.49 3.40 3.15
C LEU A 20 -10.71 4.32 3.22
N GLY A 21 -11.44 4.30 4.34
CA GLY A 21 -12.65 5.07 4.54
C GLY A 21 -12.77 5.54 5.99
N GLY A 22 -13.98 5.97 6.36
CA GLY A 22 -14.28 6.33 7.75
C GLY A 22 -14.20 5.12 8.69
N ALA A 23 -14.26 5.36 10.00
CA ALA A 23 -14.16 4.30 11.02
C ALA A 23 -15.18 3.14 10.85
N GLY A 24 -16.28 3.37 10.12
CA GLY A 24 -17.31 2.36 9.83
C GLY A 24 -17.11 1.55 8.54
N ASP A 25 -16.19 1.93 7.64
CA ASP A 25 -16.07 1.30 6.31
C ASP A 25 -15.37 -0.06 6.34
N ALA A 26 -14.70 -0.40 7.45
CA ALA A 26 -13.93 -1.63 7.66
C ALA A 26 -12.92 -1.99 6.53
N ALA A 27 -12.68 -1.08 5.59
CA ALA A 27 -11.79 -1.26 4.46
C ALA A 27 -10.39 -0.80 4.83
N TRP A 28 -9.40 -1.65 4.58
CA TRP A 28 -8.00 -1.40 4.88
C TRP A 28 -7.15 -1.60 3.62
N ILE A 29 -6.11 -0.80 3.48
CA ILE A 29 -5.09 -0.94 2.44
C ILE A 29 -3.71 -0.99 3.09
N THR A 30 -2.77 -1.71 2.48
CA THR A 30 -1.38 -1.65 2.90
C THR A 30 -0.74 -0.37 2.37
N GLU A 31 0.20 0.20 3.10
CA GLU A 31 0.97 1.38 2.69
C GLU A 31 1.62 1.18 1.32
N SER A 32 2.16 -0.01 1.04
CA SER A 32 2.72 -0.34 -0.27
C SER A 32 1.70 -0.26 -1.40
N ALA A 33 0.49 -0.77 -1.20
CA ALA A 33 -0.59 -0.74 -2.20
C ALA A 33 -1.12 0.69 -2.37
N ALA A 34 -1.21 1.47 -1.28
CA ALA A 34 -1.56 2.89 -1.34
C ALA A 34 -0.53 3.68 -2.17
N VAL A 35 0.77 3.49 -1.91
CA VAL A 35 1.84 4.14 -2.69
C VAL A 35 1.74 3.75 -4.17
N ALA A 36 1.53 2.48 -4.49
CA ALA A 36 1.39 2.05 -5.88
C ALA A 36 0.17 2.69 -6.58
N ALA A 37 -0.98 2.74 -5.90
CA ALA A 37 -2.20 3.38 -6.42
C ALA A 37 -2.00 4.89 -6.63
N LEU A 38 -1.43 5.58 -5.63
CA LEU A 38 -1.16 7.02 -5.69
C LEU A 38 -0.15 7.35 -6.79
N ARG A 39 0.93 6.57 -6.94
CA ARG A 39 1.91 6.77 -8.02
C ARG A 39 1.26 6.64 -9.39
N ARG A 40 0.37 5.65 -9.58
CA ARG A 40 -0.38 5.47 -10.82
C ARG A 40 -1.30 6.65 -11.10
N ALA A 41 -2.05 7.10 -10.09
CA ALA A 41 -2.95 8.24 -10.22
C ALA A 41 -2.21 9.53 -10.56
N ALA A 42 -1.09 9.81 -9.87
CA ALA A 42 -0.28 10.99 -10.14
C ALA A 42 0.44 10.93 -11.49
N GLY A 43 0.80 9.74 -11.99
CA GLY A 43 1.32 9.57 -13.35
C GLY A 43 0.32 9.93 -14.46
N ALA A 44 -0.99 9.94 -14.15
CA ALA A 44 -2.03 10.38 -15.08
C ALA A 44 -2.27 11.91 -15.04
N LEU A 45 -1.69 12.63 -14.08
CA LEU A 45 -1.88 14.08 -13.93
C LEU A 45 -0.78 14.85 -14.68
N PRO A 46 -1.15 15.75 -15.61
CA PRO A 46 -0.17 16.59 -16.30
C PRO A 46 0.57 17.50 -15.32
N GLY A 47 1.91 17.52 -15.41
CA GLY A 47 2.76 18.39 -14.59
C GLY A 47 3.16 17.84 -13.22
N VAL A 48 2.69 16.66 -12.82
CA VAL A 48 3.13 16.00 -11.58
C VAL A 48 4.39 15.16 -11.83
N ARG A 49 5.41 15.32 -10.97
CA ARG A 49 6.65 14.51 -10.95
C ARG A 49 6.79 13.87 -9.56
N LEU A 50 7.06 12.56 -9.53
CA LEU A 50 7.06 11.67 -8.35
C LEU A 50 8.42 11.03 -8.08
#